data_AF-A0A413PD71-F1
#
_entry.id   AF-A0A413PD71-F1
#
_cell.length_a   1.000
_cell.length_b   1.000
_cell.length_c   1.000
_cell.angle_alpha   90.00
_cell.angle_beta   90.00
_cell.angle_gamma   90.00
#
_symmetry.space_group_name_H-M   'P 1'
#
loop_
_entity.id
_entity.type
_entity.pdbx_description
1 polymer ?
#
loop_
_entity_poly.entity_id
_entity_poly.type
_entity_poly.pdbx_seq_one_letter_code
_entity_poly.pdbx_strand_id
1 'polypeptide(L)'
;MYVDIYKGRVYAPDDYTILVDTLDARVSYAGIVAEKYNTIPHIIFFSNKPIPEFSESDEERIYELCATINSDVEKIHNNEVNAIIKDGKIMNEKEYVLSKRLGIFAIPDVKNKENLYLNLVGIIRGEKNNG
;
A
#
# COMPACT_ATOMS: atom_id res chain seq x y z
N MET A 1 12.49 10.03 -2.03
CA MET A 1 12.42 9.71 -3.46
C MET A 1 11.14 10.23 -4.11
N TYR A 2 11.06 10.22 -5.45
CA TYR A 2 9.80 10.38 -6.18
C TYR A 2 9.71 9.42 -7.37
N VAL A 3 8.49 9.07 -7.77
CA VAL A 3 8.20 8.23 -8.94
C VAL A 3 7.16 8.93 -9.82
N ASP A 4 7.47 9.11 -11.11
CA ASP A 4 6.54 9.69 -12.07
C ASP A 4 5.44 8.67 -12.44
N ILE A 5 4.18 9.13 -12.42
CA ILE A 5 3.00 8.38 -12.87
C ILE A 5 2.23 9.21 -13.90
N TYR A 6 1.10 8.69 -14.41
CA TYR A 6 0.28 9.45 -15.35
C TYR A 6 -0.22 10.75 -14.69
N LYS A 7 0.18 11.88 -15.28
CA LYS A 7 -0.13 13.25 -14.85
C LYS A 7 0.19 13.56 -13.38
N GLY A 8 1.14 12.87 -12.76
CA GLY A 8 1.53 13.15 -11.38
C GLY A 8 2.85 12.53 -10.96
N ARG A 9 3.24 12.80 -9.71
CA ARG A 9 4.41 12.24 -9.03
C ARG A 9 4.01 11.72 -7.66
N VAL A 10 4.42 10.51 -7.35
CA VAL A 10 4.34 9.93 -6.02
C VAL A 10 5.61 10.28 -5.26
N TYR A 11 5.48 10.97 -4.14
CA TYR A 11 6.56 11.28 -3.22
C TYR A 11 6.51 10.32 -2.04
N ALA A 12 7.67 9.80 -1.63
CA ALA A 12 7.80 8.90 -0.50
C ALA A 12 9.22 8.92 0.09
N PRO A 13 9.41 8.43 1.33
CA PRO A 13 10.73 8.19 1.92
C PRO A 13 11.58 7.20 1.13
N ASP A 14 12.92 7.28 1.25
CA ASP A 14 13.85 6.42 0.50
C ASP A 14 13.95 4.98 1.03
N ASP A 15 13.48 4.73 2.25
CA ASP A 15 13.45 3.40 2.88
C ASP A 15 12.22 2.56 2.48
N TYR A 16 11.33 3.13 1.67
CA TYR A 16 10.18 2.42 1.11
C TYR A 16 10.63 1.61 -0.11
N THR A 17 10.09 0.41 -0.25
CA THR A 17 10.36 -0.44 -1.41
C THR A 17 9.35 -0.14 -2.51
N ILE A 18 9.78 -0.08 -3.78
CA ILE A 18 8.89 0.11 -4.91
C ILE A 18 8.65 -1.25 -5.58
N LEU A 19 7.39 -1.64 -5.75
CA LEU A 19 6.98 -2.77 -6.57
C LEU A 19 6.94 -2.34 -8.05
N VAL A 20 8.12 -2.34 -8.67
CA VAL A 20 8.34 -1.81 -10.03
C VAL A 20 7.45 -2.47 -11.09
N ASP A 21 7.10 -3.74 -10.93
CA ASP A 21 6.26 -4.49 -11.87
C ASP A 21 4.83 -3.93 -12.00
N THR A 22 4.39 -3.10 -11.04
CA THR A 22 3.09 -2.43 -11.10
C THR A 22 3.15 -1.07 -11.80
N LEU A 23 4.34 -0.55 -12.11
CA LEU A 23 4.52 0.75 -12.75
C LEU A 23 4.40 0.62 -14.28
N ASP A 24 3.28 1.10 -14.84
CA ASP A 24 3.10 1.26 -16.28
C ASP A 24 2.79 2.73 -16.65
N ALA A 25 2.81 3.04 -17.96
CA ALA A 25 2.62 4.41 -18.44
C ALA A 25 1.22 5.02 -18.17
N ARG A 26 0.25 4.20 -17.76
CA ARG A 26 -1.16 4.58 -17.56
C ARG A 26 -1.51 4.76 -16.09
N VAL A 27 -0.71 4.19 -15.17
CA VAL A 27 -1.03 4.20 -13.75
C VAL A 27 -1.29 5.60 -13.24
N SER A 28 -2.40 5.74 -12.54
CA SER A 28 -2.89 7.02 -12.04
C SER A 28 -3.02 7.01 -10.53
N TYR A 29 -2.88 5.88 -9.86
CA TYR A 29 -3.00 5.76 -8.40
C TYR A 29 -1.79 5.03 -7.85
N ALA A 30 -1.54 5.24 -6.56
CA ALA A 30 -0.55 4.49 -5.81
C ALA A 30 -1.11 4.08 -4.46
N GLY A 31 -0.67 2.93 -3.98
CA GLY A 31 -0.99 2.43 -2.65
C GLY A 31 0.26 1.96 -1.93
N ILE A 32 0.11 1.70 -0.63
CA ILE A 32 1.12 1.14 0.24
C ILE A 32 0.60 -0.16 0.82
N VAL A 33 1.40 -1.22 0.74
CA VAL A 33 1.29 -2.39 1.60
C VAL A 33 2.10 -2.14 2.87
N ALA A 34 1.46 -2.26 4.03
CA ALA A 34 2.09 -2.10 5.33
C ALA A 34 1.67 -3.23 6.28
N GLU A 35 2.58 -3.62 7.17
CA GLU A 35 2.30 -4.59 8.23
C GLU A 35 2.01 -3.84 9.54
N LYS A 36 1.01 -4.32 10.29
CA LYS A 36 0.50 -3.70 11.53
C LYS A 36 1.59 -3.28 12.53
N TYR A 37 2.62 -4.09 12.72
CA TYR A 37 3.71 -3.85 13.67
C TYR A 37 4.98 -3.27 13.03
N ASN A 38 4.91 -2.89 11.75
CA ASN A 38 5.99 -2.28 10.99
C ASN A 38 7.31 -3.10 11.06
N THR A 39 7.19 -4.44 11.01
CA THR A 39 8.35 -5.34 11.08
C THR A 39 8.97 -5.64 9.72
N ILE A 40 8.33 -5.20 8.64
CA ILE A 40 8.83 -5.24 7.27
C ILE A 40 8.75 -3.83 6.66
N PRO A 41 9.61 -3.48 5.68
CA PRO A 41 9.51 -2.21 4.98
C PRO A 41 8.16 -2.03 4.30
N HIS A 42 7.67 -0.78 4.24
CA HIS A 42 6.51 -0.43 3.43
C HIS A 42 6.81 -0.64 1.93
N ILE A 43 5.82 -1.16 1.20
CA ILE A 43 5.94 -1.42 -0.23
C ILE A 43 4.94 -0.54 -0.98
N ILE A 44 5.43 0.30 -1.88
CA ILE A 44 4.60 1.12 -2.78
C ILE A 44 4.29 0.33 -4.03
N PHE A 45 3.03 0.31 -4.43
CA PHE A 45 2.57 -0.22 -5.71
C PHE A 45 1.74 0.81 -6.46
N PHE A 46 1.57 0.61 -7.77
CA PHE A 46 0.83 1.51 -8.64
C PHE A 46 -0.38 0.82 -9.26
N SER A 47 -1.39 1.62 -9.63
CA SER A 47 -2.66 1.10 -10.12
C SER A 47 -3.33 2.05 -11.11
N ASN A 48 -4.07 1.46 -12.06
CA ASN A 48 -5.02 2.16 -12.92
C ASN A 48 -6.41 2.30 -12.26
N LYS A 49 -6.66 1.56 -11.19
CA LYS A 49 -7.89 1.55 -10.40
C LYS A 49 -7.66 2.26 -9.05
N PRO A 50 -8.59 3.10 -8.56
CA PRO A 50 -8.49 3.68 -7.22
C PRO A 50 -8.37 2.60 -6.14
N ILE A 51 -7.46 2.78 -5.19
CA ILE A 51 -7.18 1.78 -4.16
C ILE A 51 -8.42 1.47 -3.29
N PRO A 52 -9.26 2.47 -2.89
CA PRO A 52 -10.49 2.19 -2.14
C PRO A 52 -11.55 1.36 -2.89
N GLU A 53 -11.38 1.14 -4.20
CA GLU A 53 -12.31 0.34 -5.01
C GLU A 53 -11.81 -1.11 -5.18
N PHE A 54 -10.66 -1.48 -4.61
CA PHE A 54 -10.10 -2.82 -4.74
C PHE A 54 -11.06 -3.89 -4.22
N SER A 55 -11.17 -4.99 -4.97
CA SER A 55 -11.78 -6.22 -4.46
C SER A 55 -10.75 -7.05 -3.71
N GLU A 56 -11.20 -8.06 -2.97
CA GLU A 56 -10.31 -9.04 -2.32
C GLU A 56 -9.30 -9.65 -3.32
N SER A 57 -9.75 -9.95 -4.55
CA SER A 57 -8.87 -10.46 -5.61
C SER A 57 -7.82 -9.45 -6.09
N ASP A 58 -8.10 -8.15 -6.03
CA ASP A 58 -7.12 -7.12 -6.34
C ASP A 58 -6.06 -7.05 -5.24
N GLU A 59 -6.48 -7.12 -3.98
CA GLU A 59 -5.58 -7.13 -2.82
C GLU A 59 -4.67 -8.35 -2.83
N GLU A 60 -5.23 -9.55 -3.04
CA GLU A 60 -4.48 -10.81 -3.11
C GLU A 60 -3.39 -10.74 -4.18
N ARG A 61 -3.72 -10.26 -5.38
CA ARG A 61 -2.75 -10.09 -6.47
C ARG A 61 -1.61 -9.15 -6.08
N ILE A 62 -1.89 -8.09 -5.31
CA ILE A 62 -0.83 -7.19 -4.83
C ILE A 62 0.06 -7.88 -3.79
N TYR A 63 -0.52 -8.66 -2.87
CA TYR A 63 0.27 -9.42 -1.90
C TYR A 63 1.16 -10.48 -2.56
N GLU A 64 0.64 -11.21 -3.55
CA GLU A 64 1.42 -12.15 -4.36
C GLU A 64 2.61 -11.46 -5.06
N LEU A 65 2.39 -10.29 -5.66
CA LEU A 65 3.46 -9.53 -6.30
C LEU A 65 4.47 -9.03 -5.26
N CYS A 66 4.01 -8.53 -4.11
CA CYS A 66 4.90 -8.12 -3.02
C CYS A 66 5.72 -9.29 -2.46
N ALA A 67 5.18 -10.50 -2.44
CA ALA A 67 5.89 -11.70 -2.00
C ALA A 67 7.10 -12.04 -2.88
N THR A 68 7.06 -11.67 -4.17
CA THR A 68 8.18 -11.89 -5.11
C THR A 68 9.43 -11.09 -4.76
N ILE A 69 9.26 -9.92 -4.11
CA ILE A 69 10.35 -9.05 -3.67
C ILE A 69 10.67 -9.20 -2.19
N ASN A 70 9.69 -9.62 -1.38
CA ASN A 70 9.86 -9.87 0.05
C ASN A 70 9.02 -11.07 0.50
N SER A 71 9.67 -12.22 0.67
CA SER A 71 9.03 -13.47 1.11
C SER A 71 8.33 -13.39 2.47
N ASP A 72 8.65 -12.40 3.31
CA ASP A 72 7.97 -12.24 4.60
C ASP A 72 6.52 -11.77 4.43
N VAL A 73 6.19 -11.12 3.31
CA VAL A 73 4.80 -10.75 2.96
C VAL A 73 3.93 -12.00 2.87
N GLU A 74 4.34 -13.00 2.09
CA GLU A 74 3.64 -14.28 1.97
C GLU A 74 3.52 -14.99 3.33
N LYS A 75 4.59 -14.99 4.13
CA LYS A 75 4.56 -15.61 5.47
C LYS A 75 3.57 -14.92 6.39
N ILE A 76 3.47 -13.60 6.37
CA ILE A 76 2.51 -12.86 7.19
C ILE A 76 1.10 -13.16 6.69
N HIS A 77 0.86 -13.00 5.39
CA HIS A 77 -0.45 -13.21 4.75
C HIS A 77 -1.03 -14.60 5.02
N ASN A 78 -0.22 -15.65 4.84
CA ASN A 78 -0.64 -17.04 5.06
C ASN A 78 -0.90 -17.39 6.54
N ASN A 79 -0.40 -16.58 7.48
CA ASN A 79 -0.57 -16.80 8.93
C ASN A 79 -1.53 -15.79 9.57
N GLU A 80 -2.26 -15.01 8.78
CA GLU A 80 -3.23 -14.06 9.32
C GLU A 80 -4.37 -14.77 10.03
N VAL A 81 -4.65 -14.32 11.25
CA VAL A 81 -5.78 -14.83 12.04
C VAL A 81 -7.00 -13.96 11.75
N ASN A 82 -8.03 -14.58 11.18
CA ASN A 82 -9.34 -13.94 10.99
C ASN A 82 -10.10 -13.76 12.31
N ALA A 83 -10.90 -12.70 12.41
CA ALA A 83 -11.78 -12.50 13.56
C ALA A 83 -12.94 -13.50 13.53
N ILE A 84 -13.13 -14.22 14.62
CA ILE A 84 -14.31 -15.06 14.84
C ILE A 84 -15.34 -14.21 15.56
N ILE A 85 -16.35 -13.72 14.83
CA ILE A 85 -17.37 -12.82 15.37
C ILE A 85 -18.61 -13.63 15.75
N LYS A 86 -19.04 -13.50 17.02
CA LYS A 86 -20.29 -14.08 17.53
C LYS A 86 -21.01 -13.04 18.39
N ASP A 87 -22.29 -12.78 18.08
CA ASP A 87 -23.12 -11.81 18.80
C ASP A 87 -22.46 -10.42 18.93
N GLY A 88 -21.77 -9.98 17.87
CA GLY A 88 -21.05 -8.70 17.82
C GLY A 88 -19.73 -8.66 18.60
N LYS A 89 -19.26 -9.78 19.16
CA LYS A 89 -18.00 -9.87 19.89
C LYS A 89 -16.98 -10.73 19.16
N ILE A 90 -15.71 -10.37 19.24
CA ILE A 90 -14.60 -11.15 18.70
C ILE A 90 -14.24 -12.22 19.75
N MET A 91 -14.47 -13.48 19.42
CA MET A 91 -14.28 -14.61 20.33
C MET A 91 -12.80 -14.98 20.50
N ASN A 92 -11.99 -14.76 19.46
CA ASN A 92 -10.54 -15.00 19.45
C ASN A 92 -9.74 -13.69 19.56
N GLU A 93 -10.23 -12.72 20.33
CA GLU A 93 -9.65 -11.36 20.41
C GLU A 93 -8.14 -11.37 20.65
N LYS A 94 -7.67 -12.18 21.60
CA LYS A 94 -6.24 -12.24 21.93
C LYS A 94 -5.38 -12.69 20.74
N GLU A 95 -5.77 -13.75 20.06
CA GLU A 95 -5.05 -14.28 18.89
C GLU A 95 -5.15 -13.32 17.71
N TYR A 96 -6.36 -12.83 17.44
CA TYR A 96 -6.63 -11.84 16.41
C TYR A 96 -5.76 -10.58 16.60
N VAL A 97 -5.77 -10.00 17.80
CA VAL A 97 -5.03 -8.78 18.10
C VAL A 97 -3.52 -9.00 17.97
N LEU A 98 -2.98 -10.14 18.39
CA LEU A 98 -1.55 -10.43 18.33
C LEU A 98 -1.05 -10.87 16.94
N SER A 99 -1.96 -11.25 16.04
CA SER A 99 -1.61 -11.60 14.66
C SER A 99 -1.00 -10.40 13.94
N LYS A 100 0.20 -10.60 13.36
CA LYS A 100 0.71 -9.75 12.29
C LYS A 100 -0.27 -9.80 11.13
N ARG A 101 -0.50 -8.65 10.50
CA ARG A 101 -1.42 -8.51 9.37
C ARG A 101 -0.97 -7.42 8.43
N LEU A 102 -1.21 -7.65 7.15
CA LEU A 102 -1.00 -6.70 6.09
C LEU A 102 -2.24 -5.82 5.94
N GLY A 103 -2.03 -4.64 5.40
CA GLY A 103 -3.08 -3.74 4.97
C GLY A 103 -2.63 -2.96 3.75
N ILE A 104 -3.60 -2.66 2.89
CA ILE A 104 -3.43 -1.81 1.71
C ILE A 104 -4.05 -0.45 1.98
N PHE A 105 -3.26 0.61 1.74
CA PHE A 105 -3.69 1.99 1.96
C PHE A 105 -3.46 2.84 0.72
N ALA A 106 -4.43 3.68 0.38
CA ALA A 106 -4.27 4.64 -0.71
C ALA A 106 -3.25 5.73 -0.34
N ILE A 107 -2.34 6.07 -1.25
CA ILE A 107 -1.56 7.30 -1.12
C ILE A 107 -2.43 8.46 -1.59
N PRO A 108 -2.69 9.48 -0.74
CA PRO A 108 -3.60 10.56 -1.09
C PRO A 108 -2.98 11.56 -2.07
N ASP A 109 -3.83 12.18 -2.89
CA ASP A 109 -3.47 13.35 -3.67
C ASP A 109 -3.30 14.57 -2.74
N VAL A 110 -2.23 15.34 -2.94
CA VAL A 110 -1.90 16.54 -2.17
C VAL A 110 -1.53 17.69 -3.10
N LYS A 111 -1.68 18.94 -2.62
CA LYS A 111 -1.46 20.13 -3.46
C LYS A 111 0.01 20.37 -3.79
N ASN A 112 0.89 20.15 -2.81
CA ASN A 112 2.32 20.40 -2.90
C ASN A 112 3.08 19.59 -1.84
N LYS A 113 4.41 19.71 -1.82
CA LYS A 113 5.28 18.97 -0.88
C LYS A 113 5.08 19.33 0.59
N GLU A 114 4.59 20.53 0.90
CA GLU A 114 4.29 20.96 2.28
C GLU A 114 3.00 20.31 2.82
N ASN A 115 2.20 19.70 1.93
CA ASN A 115 0.96 19.02 2.29
C ASN A 115 1.07 17.50 2.23
N LEU A 116 2.27 16.94 2.12
CA LEU A 116 2.47 15.49 2.20
C LEU A 116 1.90 14.95 3.52
N TYR A 117 1.27 13.78 3.47
CA TYR A 117 0.77 13.11 4.67
C TYR A 117 1.94 12.76 5.59
N LEU A 118 1.85 13.19 6.85
CA LEU A 118 2.93 13.17 7.83
C LEU A 118 4.24 13.84 7.36
N ASN A 119 4.17 14.74 6.37
CA ASN A 119 5.32 15.32 5.66
C ASN A 119 6.19 14.30 4.89
N LEU A 120 5.67 13.09 4.63
CA LEU A 120 6.45 12.00 4.05
C LEU A 120 5.93 11.53 2.69
N VAL A 121 4.61 11.37 2.54
CA VAL A 121 4.04 10.67 1.40
C VAL A 121 2.84 11.40 0.78
N GLY A 122 2.72 11.36 -0.55
CA GLY A 122 1.58 11.93 -1.26
C GLY A 122 1.77 11.95 -2.77
N ILE A 123 0.67 12.14 -3.50
CA ILE A 123 0.68 12.28 -4.96
C ILE A 123 0.44 13.75 -5.33
N ILE A 124 1.36 14.36 -6.09
CA ILE A 124 1.15 15.71 -6.62
C ILE A 124 0.79 15.60 -8.10
N ARG A 125 -0.35 16.19 -8.49
CA ARG A 125 -0.86 16.19 -9.87
C ARG A 125 -0.46 17.45 -10.62
N GLY A 126 -0.26 17.34 -11.93
CA GLY A 126 -0.01 18.49 -12.80
C GLY A 126 1.41 19.07 -12.74
N GLU A 127 2.32 18.48 -11.94
CA GLU A 127 3.74 18.86 -11.88
C GLU A 127 4.58 18.42 -13.10
N LYS A 128 3.98 17.78 -14.10
CA LYS A 128 4.66 17.57 -15.39
C LYS A 128 4.79 18.95 -16.05
N ASN A 129 5.88 19.64 -15.74
CA ASN A 129 6.31 20.82 -16.49
C ASN A 129 6.26 20.47 -17.98
N ASN A 130 5.50 21.27 -18.72
CA ASN A 130 5.57 21.33 -20.17
C ASN A 130 7.03 21.58 -20.53
N GLY A 131 7.73 20.52 -20.97
CA GLY A 131 8.96 20.66 -21.73
C GLY A 131 8.66 21.20 -23.11
#